data_AF-A0AAW4U6Y9-F1
#
_entry.id   AF-A0AAW4U6Y9-F1
#
_cell.length_a   1.000
_cell.length_b   1.000
_cell.length_c   1.000
_cell.angle_alpha   90.00
_cell.angle_beta   90.00
_cell.angle_gamma   90.00
#
_symmetry.space_group_name_H-M   'P 1'
#
loop_
_entity.id
_entity.type
_entity.pdbx_description
1 polymer ?
#
loop_
_entity_poly.entity_id
_entity_poly.type
_entity_poly.pdbx_seq_one_letter_code
_entity_poly.pdbx_strand_id
1 'polypeptide(L)'
;MSLYNDHAAFESFIDSMAEAYADRPADLKRLDKSREQDPDWYKRGNMFGMTMYTDLFAGDLKKLADKIPYLKEQKLTYLHLMPLLDMPHPNNDGGYAVQDFDTVGPKLGTNEDLAALAKKLRRAGISLCIDSVSYRFSPPCASFRPSAR
;
A
#
# COMPACT_ATOMS: atom_id res chain seq x y z
N MET A 1 -3.87 -25.80 -9.54
CA MET A 1 -2.59 -25.93 -10.29
C MET A 1 -2.84 -25.97 -11.80
N SER A 2 -3.48 -24.96 -12.38
CA SER A 2 -3.93 -24.99 -13.80
C SER A 2 -3.18 -24.05 -14.74
N LEU A 3 -2.37 -23.12 -14.22
CA LEU A 3 -1.70 -22.10 -15.04
C LEU A 3 -0.28 -22.51 -15.47
N TYR A 4 0.58 -22.88 -14.51
CA TYR A 4 2.02 -23.07 -14.78
C TYR A 4 2.55 -24.48 -14.47
N ASN A 5 1.79 -25.28 -13.70
CA ASN A 5 2.15 -26.64 -13.28
C ASN A 5 3.58 -26.79 -12.69
N ASP A 6 4.12 -25.71 -12.13
CA ASP A 6 5.43 -25.70 -11.48
C ASP A 6 5.25 -25.83 -9.96
N HIS A 7 5.48 -27.04 -9.47
CA HIS A 7 5.36 -27.35 -8.05
C HIS A 7 6.49 -26.75 -7.22
N ALA A 8 7.71 -26.68 -7.76
CA ALA A 8 8.85 -26.15 -7.02
C ALA A 8 8.71 -24.64 -6.78
N ALA A 9 8.26 -23.89 -7.80
CA ALA A 9 7.94 -22.48 -7.66
C ALA A 9 6.79 -22.25 -6.67
N PHE A 10 5.80 -23.15 -6.63
CA PHE A 10 4.71 -23.07 -5.66
C PHE A 10 5.21 -23.26 -4.22
N GLU A 11 6.03 -24.28 -3.94
CA GLU A 11 6.59 -24.49 -2.60
C GLU A 11 7.46 -23.29 -2.16
N SER A 12 8.33 -22.78 -3.04
CA SER A 12 9.14 -21.59 -2.79
C SER A 12 8.28 -20.35 -2.45
N PHE A 13 7.13 -20.21 -3.10
CA PHE A 13 6.17 -19.15 -2.80
C PHE A 13 5.51 -19.35 -1.42
N ILE A 14 5.16 -20.59 -1.05
CA ILE A 14 4.61 -20.89 0.28
C ILE A 14 5.61 -20.56 1.39
N ASP A 15 6.89 -20.91 1.21
CA ASP A 15 7.95 -20.55 2.15
C ASP A 15 8.07 -19.03 2.31
N SER A 16 8.07 -18.30 1.19
CA SER A 16 8.11 -16.83 1.20
C SER A 16 6.89 -16.21 1.91
N MET A 17 5.71 -16.80 1.75
CA MET A 17 4.50 -16.37 2.47
C MET A 17 4.60 -16.63 3.98
N ALA A 18 5.20 -17.76 4.38
CA ALA A 18 5.39 -18.11 5.78
C ALA A 18 6.37 -17.15 6.48
N GLU A 19 7.47 -16.80 5.82
CA GLU A 19 8.43 -15.78 6.29
C GLU A 19 7.75 -14.40 6.41
N ALA A 20 7.04 -13.97 5.36
CA ALA A 20 6.32 -12.70 5.38
C ALA A 20 5.27 -12.64 6.50
N TYR A 21 4.60 -13.75 6.81
CA TYR A 21 3.68 -13.84 7.94
C TYR A 21 4.41 -13.83 9.28
N ALA A 22 5.58 -14.49 9.40
CA ALA A 22 6.39 -14.46 10.60
C ALA A 22 6.79 -13.02 10.97
N ASP A 23 7.29 -12.27 10.00
CA ASP A 23 7.76 -10.88 10.14
C ASP A 23 6.61 -9.86 10.30
N ARG A 24 5.38 -10.25 9.97
CA ARG A 24 4.22 -9.36 10.03
C ARG A 24 4.01 -8.81 11.46
N PRO A 25 3.92 -7.47 11.64
CA PRO A 25 3.70 -6.84 12.93
C PRO A 25 2.48 -7.35 13.69
N ALA A 26 2.59 -7.44 15.01
CA ALA A 26 1.54 -7.99 15.87
C ALA A 26 0.21 -7.19 15.80
N ASP A 27 0.24 -5.87 15.54
CA ASP A 27 -0.98 -5.09 15.34
C ASP A 27 -1.70 -5.42 14.03
N LEU A 28 -0.95 -5.77 12.98
CA LEU A 28 -1.53 -6.22 11.72
C LEU A 28 -2.09 -7.65 11.83
N LYS A 29 -1.41 -8.56 12.53
CA LYS A 29 -1.96 -9.90 12.84
C LYS A 29 -3.29 -9.82 13.60
N ARG A 30 -3.42 -8.87 14.53
CA ARG A 30 -4.70 -8.60 15.22
C ARG A 30 -5.77 -8.05 14.27
N LEU A 31 -5.40 -7.18 13.34
CA LEU A 31 -6.31 -6.66 12.33
C LEU A 31 -6.81 -7.76 11.40
N ASP A 32 -5.93 -8.68 10.98
CA ASP A 32 -6.28 -9.81 10.13
C ASP A 32 -7.36 -10.66 10.81
N LYS A 33 -7.10 -11.09 12.05
CA LYS A 33 -8.07 -11.85 12.86
C LYS A 33 -9.40 -11.12 13.02
N SER A 34 -9.37 -9.80 13.24
CA SER A 34 -10.58 -8.99 13.36
C SER A 34 -11.39 -8.94 12.06
N ARG A 35 -10.73 -8.91 10.90
CA ARG A 35 -11.40 -8.86 9.59
C ARG A 35 -11.88 -10.24 9.13
N GLU A 36 -11.17 -11.30 9.48
CA GLU A 36 -11.62 -12.69 9.26
C GLU A 36 -12.91 -12.99 10.03
N GLN A 37 -13.03 -12.46 11.25
CA GLN A 37 -14.24 -12.61 12.08
C GLN A 37 -15.42 -11.76 11.59
N ASP A 38 -15.18 -10.76 10.75
CA ASP A 38 -16.19 -9.85 10.21
C ASP A 38 -15.99 -9.65 8.70
N PRO A 39 -16.38 -10.63 7.87
CA PRO A 39 -16.12 -10.59 6.42
C PRO A 39 -16.89 -9.47 5.70
N ASP A 40 -17.91 -8.88 6.33
CA ASP A 40 -18.75 -7.83 5.73
C ASP A 40 -18.38 -6.41 6.21
N TRP A 41 -17.25 -6.25 6.90
CA TRP A 41 -16.79 -4.97 7.47
C TRP A 41 -16.81 -3.81 6.46
N TYR A 42 -16.48 -4.09 5.19
CA TYR A 42 -16.41 -3.10 4.11
C TYR A 42 -17.77 -2.79 3.45
N LYS A 43 -18.83 -3.55 3.76
CA LYS A 43 -20.19 -3.35 3.21
C LYS A 43 -21.06 -2.44 4.08
N ARG A 44 -20.54 -2.01 5.22
CA ARG A 44 -21.30 -1.22 6.21
C ARG A 44 -21.65 0.16 5.64
N GLY A 45 -22.84 0.66 5.96
CA GLY A 45 -23.32 1.96 5.47
C GLY A 45 -22.54 3.19 5.97
N ASN A 46 -21.63 3.01 6.93
CA ASN A 46 -20.72 4.05 7.42
C ASN A 46 -19.33 4.02 6.75
N MET A 47 -19.17 3.24 5.67
CA MET A 47 -17.98 3.28 4.83
C MET A 47 -18.00 4.53 3.97
N PHE A 48 -17.14 5.49 4.30
CA PHE A 48 -16.93 6.72 3.55
C PHE A 48 -15.48 6.77 3.11
N GLY A 49 -15.30 6.71 1.78
CA GLY A 49 -14.01 6.67 1.11
C GLY A 49 -13.68 8.00 0.44
N MET A 50 -12.40 8.38 0.50
CA MET A 50 -11.86 9.53 -0.22
C MET A 50 -10.59 9.11 -0.93
N THR A 51 -10.41 9.62 -2.15
CA THR A 51 -9.19 9.43 -2.94
C THR A 51 -8.47 10.77 -3.06
N MET A 52 -7.16 10.78 -2.88
CA MET A 52 -6.37 12.02 -2.99
C MET A 52 -4.93 11.77 -3.42
N TYR A 53 -4.34 12.80 -4.01
CA TYR A 53 -2.89 12.91 -4.19
C TYR A 53 -2.27 13.50 -2.93
N THR A 54 -1.29 12.80 -2.34
CA THR A 54 -0.65 13.21 -1.08
C THR A 54 0.03 14.57 -1.20
N ASP A 55 0.72 14.81 -2.30
CA ASP A 55 1.42 16.07 -2.59
C ASP A 55 0.45 17.24 -2.79
N LEU A 56 -0.64 17.05 -3.54
CA LEU A 56 -1.62 18.11 -3.78
C LEU A 56 -2.44 18.45 -2.53
N PHE A 57 -2.75 17.46 -1.69
CA PHE A 57 -3.58 17.67 -0.50
C PHE A 57 -2.78 18.15 0.72
N ALA A 58 -1.62 17.56 0.97
CA ALA A 58 -0.83 17.81 2.18
C ALA A 58 0.66 18.08 1.93
N GLY A 59 1.16 17.92 0.70
CA GLY A 59 2.56 18.07 0.34
C GLY A 59 3.37 16.78 0.54
N ASP A 60 3.30 16.16 1.71
CA ASP A 60 4.06 14.94 2.03
C ASP A 60 3.33 14.05 3.06
N LEU A 61 3.84 12.84 3.27
CA LEU A 61 3.23 11.84 4.17
C LEU A 61 3.20 12.28 5.64
N LYS A 62 4.17 13.08 6.09
CA LYS A 62 4.24 13.56 7.48
C LYS A 62 3.16 14.61 7.71
N LYS A 63 3.03 15.58 6.81
CA LYS A 63 1.98 16.60 6.84
C LYS A 63 0.60 15.99 6.67
N LEU A 64 0.46 14.94 5.85
CA LEU A 64 -0.79 14.19 5.75
C LEU A 64 -1.17 13.55 7.09
N ALA A 65 -0.19 13.02 7.83
CA ALA A 65 -0.44 12.47 9.16
C ALA A 65 -0.97 13.53 10.14
N ASP A 66 -0.60 14.81 9.98
CA ASP A 66 -1.12 15.91 10.78
C ASP A 66 -2.55 16.31 10.40
N LYS A 67 -3.04 15.91 9.21
CA LYS A 67 -4.43 16.12 8.77
C LYS A 67 -5.40 15.03 9.23
N ILE A 68 -4.93 13.97 9.90
CA ILE A 68 -5.79 12.89 10.40
C ILE A 68 -6.96 13.38 11.27
N PRO A 69 -6.78 14.35 12.20
CA PRO A 69 -7.91 14.90 12.96
C PRO A 69 -9.01 15.47 12.07
N TYR A 70 -8.65 16.20 11.02
CA TYR A 70 -9.59 16.73 10.03
C TYR A 70 -10.29 15.61 9.26
N LEU A 71 -9.56 14.61 8.77
CA LEU A 71 -10.17 13.46 8.06
C LEU A 71 -11.17 12.70 8.94
N LYS A 72 -10.87 12.56 10.24
CA LYS A 72 -11.76 11.96 11.22
C LYS A 72 -13.00 12.81 11.50
N GLU A 73 -12.85 14.14 11.53
CA GLU A 73 -13.97 15.08 11.65
C GLU A 73 -14.95 14.91 10.48
N GLN A 74 -14.42 14.77 9.26
CA GLN A 74 -15.18 14.47 8.04
C GLN A 74 -15.75 13.04 7.98
N LYS A 75 -15.63 12.26 9.07
CA LYS A 75 -16.12 10.88 9.19
C LYS A 75 -15.54 9.91 8.16
N LEU A 76 -14.34 10.21 7.67
CA LEU A 76 -13.64 9.32 6.77
C LEU A 76 -13.32 7.99 7.46
N THR A 77 -13.57 6.88 6.78
CA THR A 77 -13.26 5.52 7.26
C THR A 77 -12.38 4.75 6.27
N TYR A 78 -12.19 5.29 5.07
CA TYR A 78 -11.32 4.73 4.04
C TYR A 78 -10.60 5.85 3.28
N LEU A 79 -9.29 5.72 3.11
CA LEU A 79 -8.44 6.69 2.42
C LEU A 79 -7.62 5.97 1.35
N HIS A 80 -7.87 6.29 0.09
CA HIS A 80 -7.05 5.86 -1.04
C HIS A 80 -6.08 6.97 -1.40
N LEU A 81 -4.78 6.65 -1.33
CA LEU A 81 -3.73 7.55 -1.77
C LEU A 81 -3.33 7.19 -3.20
N MET A 82 -3.46 8.15 -4.10
CA MET A 82 -2.96 8.07 -5.47
C MET A 82 -1.43 7.88 -5.47
N PRO A 83 -0.85 7.32 -6.55
CA PRO A 83 0.39 6.55 -6.49
C PRO A 83 1.53 7.20 -5.69
N LEU A 84 2.05 6.42 -4.75
CA LEU A 84 3.03 6.84 -3.74
C LEU A 84 4.46 6.39 -4.05
N LEU A 85 4.60 5.44 -4.97
CA LEU A 85 5.83 4.69 -5.23
C LEU A 85 6.77 5.49 -6.14
N ASP A 86 8.03 5.09 -6.21
CA ASP A 86 9.00 5.76 -7.05
C ASP A 86 8.68 5.60 -8.55
N MET A 87 8.86 6.67 -9.31
CA MET A 87 8.42 6.80 -10.70
C MET A 87 9.50 7.44 -11.56
N PRO A 88 9.61 7.10 -12.85
CA PRO A 88 10.52 7.77 -13.75
C PRO A 88 10.01 9.17 -14.10
N HIS A 89 10.89 10.17 -14.05
CA HIS A 89 10.61 11.52 -14.55
C HIS A 89 11.10 11.67 -16.01
N PRO A 90 10.42 12.42 -16.90
CA PRO A 90 9.30 13.36 -16.66
C PRO A 90 7.88 12.88 -17.02
N ASN A 91 7.71 11.81 -17.80
CA ASN A 91 6.38 11.27 -18.17
C ASN A 91 6.07 10.01 -17.36
N ASN A 92 5.21 10.13 -16.34
CA ASN A 92 4.91 9.05 -15.39
C ASN A 92 3.43 8.62 -15.36
N ASP A 93 2.61 9.03 -16.34
CA ASP A 93 1.18 8.68 -16.44
C ASP A 93 0.39 8.93 -15.13
N GLY A 94 0.60 10.12 -14.52
CA GLY A 94 -0.05 10.47 -13.24
C GLY A 94 0.39 9.63 -12.05
N GLY A 95 1.48 8.87 -12.21
CA GLY A 95 2.10 8.02 -11.20
C GLY A 95 1.86 6.53 -11.32
N TYR A 96 1.19 6.09 -12.38
CA TYR A 96 0.98 4.66 -12.68
C TYR A 96 2.17 4.01 -13.40
N ALA A 97 3.16 4.80 -13.82
CA ALA A 97 4.44 4.32 -14.29
C ALA A 97 5.39 4.05 -13.10
N VAL A 98 5.26 2.90 -12.44
CA VAL A 98 6.12 2.56 -11.29
C VAL A 98 7.51 2.11 -11.74
N GLN A 99 8.55 2.69 -11.13
CA GLN A 99 9.96 2.33 -11.34
C GLN A 99 10.48 1.39 -10.25
N ASP A 100 10.05 1.59 -9.01
CA ASP A 100 10.39 0.74 -7.87
C ASP A 100 9.15 0.53 -6.99
N PHE A 101 8.78 -0.73 -6.79
CA PHE A 101 7.63 -1.11 -5.96
C PHE A 101 7.95 -1.11 -4.47
N ASP A 102 9.23 -1.13 -4.11
CA ASP A 102 9.68 -1.25 -2.73
C ASP A 102 9.98 0.12 -2.10
N THR A 103 9.94 1.20 -2.88
CA THR A 103 10.38 2.52 -2.42
C THR A 103 9.29 3.57 -2.62
N VAL A 104 8.94 4.26 -1.54
CA VAL A 104 8.13 5.50 -1.60
C VAL A 104 8.89 6.59 -2.36
N GLY A 105 8.19 7.32 -3.23
CA GLY A 105 8.76 8.40 -3.99
C GLY A 105 9.43 9.44 -3.08
N PRO A 106 10.67 9.86 -3.35
CA PRO A 106 11.47 10.68 -2.42
C PRO A 106 10.88 12.06 -2.11
N LYS A 107 9.97 12.55 -2.97
CA LYS A 107 9.22 13.80 -2.75
C LYS A 107 8.14 13.66 -1.67
N LEU A 108 7.62 12.45 -1.45
CA LEU A 108 6.51 12.18 -0.53
C LEU A 108 6.99 11.76 0.86
N GLY A 109 8.17 11.15 0.96
CA GLY A 109 8.76 10.72 2.23
C GLY A 109 9.50 9.40 2.10
N THR A 110 9.53 8.61 3.18
CA THR A 110 10.15 7.28 3.22
C THR A 110 9.13 6.17 3.51
N ASN A 111 9.58 4.91 3.42
CA ASN A 111 8.76 3.75 3.80
C ASN A 111 8.37 3.78 5.29
N GLU A 112 9.25 4.29 6.15
CA GLU A 112 8.95 4.48 7.57
C GLU A 112 7.85 5.51 7.78
N ASP A 113 7.84 6.59 6.99
CA ASP A 113 6.79 7.60 7.03
C ASP A 113 5.44 7.00 6.60
N LEU A 114 5.43 6.18 5.54
CA LEU A 114 4.24 5.46 5.11
C LEU A 114 3.74 4.48 6.17
N ALA A 115 4.63 3.71 6.79
CA ALA A 115 4.30 2.78 7.86
C ALA A 115 3.74 3.51 9.09
N ALA A 116 4.33 4.65 9.45
CA ALA A 116 3.88 5.50 10.55
C ALA A 116 2.49 6.11 10.26
N LEU A 117 2.28 6.62 9.04
CA LEU A 117 0.99 7.14 8.58
C LEU A 117 -0.07 6.05 8.65
N ALA A 118 0.18 4.87 8.08
CA ALA A 118 -0.74 3.74 8.08
C ALA A 118 -1.14 3.34 9.51
N LYS A 119 -0.19 3.34 10.45
CA LYS A 119 -0.45 3.05 11.86
C LYS A 119 -1.34 4.13 12.51
N LYS A 120 -1.09 5.41 12.23
CA LYS A 120 -1.92 6.51 12.74
C LYS A 120 -3.33 6.48 12.16
N LEU A 121 -3.49 6.23 10.86
CA LEU A 121 -4.79 6.08 10.19
C LEU A 121 -5.60 4.94 10.79
N ARG A 122 -4.97 3.76 10.97
CA ARG A 122 -5.64 2.61 11.63
C ARG A 122 -6.14 2.96 13.03
N ARG A 123 -5.33 3.65 13.84
CA ARG A 123 -5.74 4.12 15.17
C ARG A 123 -6.90 5.13 15.13
N ALA A 124 -7.03 5.87 14.04
CA ALA A 124 -8.14 6.79 13.81
C ALA A 124 -9.40 6.10 13.22
N GLY A 125 -9.33 4.80 12.92
CA GLY A 125 -10.44 4.05 12.29
C GLY A 125 -10.49 4.21 10.77
N ILE A 126 -9.40 4.67 10.15
CA ILE A 126 -9.30 4.90 8.71
C ILE A 126 -8.47 3.78 8.08
N SER A 127 -9.06 3.08 7.11
CA SER A 127 -8.35 2.07 6.31
C SER A 127 -7.57 2.75 5.18
N LEU A 128 -6.25 2.55 5.16
CA LEU A 128 -5.39 3.00 4.07
C LEU A 128 -5.49 2.04 2.88
N CYS A 129 -5.63 2.60 1.68
CA CYS A 129 -5.51 1.92 0.40
C CYS A 129 -4.45 2.58 -0.46
N ILE A 130 -3.69 1.75 -1.17
CA ILE A 130 -2.66 2.14 -2.12
C ILE A 130 -2.90 1.36 -3.42
N ASP A 131 -2.54 1.95 -4.55
CA ASP A 131 -2.57 1.27 -5.84
C ASP A 131 -1.53 0.15 -5.91
N SER A 132 -1.93 -1.00 -6.45
CA SER A 132 -1.01 -2.06 -6.88
C SER A 132 -1.07 -2.15 -8.40
N VAL A 133 -0.01 -1.66 -9.06
CA VAL A 133 0.05 -1.57 -10.54
C VAL A 133 0.84 -2.75 -11.08
N SER A 134 0.14 -3.82 -11.46
CA SER A 134 0.75 -5.09 -11.88
C SER A 134 0.73 -5.37 -13.39
N TYR A 135 0.14 -4.48 -14.20
CA TYR A 135 -0.08 -4.72 -15.63
C TYR A 135 0.86 -3.96 -16.57
N ARG A 136 1.56 -2.91 -16.10
CA ARG A 136 2.48 -2.09 -16.90
C ARG A 136 3.57 -1.52 -16.02
N PHE A 137 4.82 -1.62 -16.48
CA PHE A 137 6.01 -1.15 -15.77
C PHE A 137 6.81 -0.23 -16.69
N SER A 138 7.53 0.74 -16.11
CA SER A 138 8.43 1.60 -16.88
C SER A 138 9.85 1.05 -16.88
N PRO A 139 10.44 0.78 -18.05
CA PRO A 139 11.84 0.36 -18.13
C PRO A 139 12.79 1.53 -17.83
N PRO A 140 13.88 1.33 -17.07
CA PRO A 140 14.21 0.14 -16.28
C PRO A 140 13.49 0.13 -14.92
N CYS A 141 12.70 -0.92 -14.63
CA CYS A 141 12.07 -1.12 -13.32
C CYS A 141 13.00 -1.93 -12.41
N ALA A 142 13.33 -1.40 -11.24
CA ALA A 142 14.31 -1.99 -10.33
C ALA A 142 13.85 -3.36 -9.78
N SER A 143 12.56 -3.48 -9.46
CA SER A 143 11.95 -4.69 -8.89
C SER A 143 11.89 -5.89 -9.85
N PHE A 144 12.12 -5.66 -11.15
CA PHE A 144 12.10 -6.70 -12.19
C PHE A 144 13.42 -6.83 -12.95
N ARG A 145 14.54 -6.39 -12.35
CA ARG A 145 15.85 -6.66 -12.96
C ARG A 145 16.06 -8.18 -13.06
N PRO A 146 16.47 -8.70 -14.23
CA PRO A 146 16.89 -10.09 -14.30
C PRO A 146 18.03 -10.30 -13.31
N SER A 147 17.87 -11.29 -12.43
CA SER A 147 18.98 -11.85 -11.65
C SER A 147 20.11 -12.12 -12.65
N ALA A 148 21.26 -11.49 -12.44
CA ALA A 148 22.45 -11.79 -13.23
C ALA A 148 22.72 -13.29 -13.10
N ARG A 149 22.55 -14.02 -14.21
CA ARG A 149 23.06 -15.38 -14.35
C ARG A 149 24.58 -15.35 -14.40
#